data_AF-A0A951W7N5-F1
#
_entry.id   AF-A0A951W7N5-F1
#
_cell.length_a   1.000
_cell.length_b   1.000
_cell.length_c   1.000
_cell.angle_alpha   90.00
_cell.angle_beta   90.00
_cell.angle_gamma   90.00
#
_symmetry.space_group_name_H-M   'P 1'
#
loop_
_entity.id
_entity.type
_entity.pdbx_description
1 polymer ?
#
loop_
_entity_poly.entity_id
_entity_poly.type
_entity_poly.pdbx_seq_one_letter_code
_entity_poly.pdbx_strand_id
1 'polypeptide(L)'
;MITIQLTTAVALYSGLLLLGALAVWIYTEMGTQRAYRVLEKQSLWRCAYCGFLYLDEGAGAHSECPRCGSINLSAEAQDRAVERDKARQEARNPEPEPEPGDTPRRNPSRGKRPGASRRGPRRRH
;
A
#
# COMPACT_ATOMS: atom_id res chain seq x y z
N MET A 1 20.51 -39.64 40.68
CA MET A 1 19.49 -38.57 40.58
C MET A 1 20.21 -37.26 40.35
N ILE A 2 19.96 -36.59 39.23
CA ILE A 2 20.55 -35.26 38.99
C ILE A 2 19.80 -34.28 39.89
N THR A 3 20.45 -33.80 40.95
CA THR A 3 19.87 -32.83 41.88
C THR A 3 20.02 -31.44 41.28
N ILE A 4 19.03 -31.02 40.51
CA ILE A 4 18.96 -29.66 39.98
C ILE A 4 18.63 -28.72 41.14
N GLN A 5 19.48 -27.73 41.38
CA GLN A 5 19.18 -26.68 42.34
C GLN A 5 18.01 -25.83 41.85
N LEU A 6 17.17 -25.37 42.78
CA LEU A 6 16.01 -24.53 42.49
C LEU A 6 16.39 -23.30 41.65
N THR A 7 17.53 -22.68 41.96
CA THR A 7 18.09 -21.54 41.22
C THR A 7 18.37 -21.90 39.75
N THR A 8 18.98 -23.06 39.51
CA THR A 8 19.26 -23.57 38.16
C THR A 8 17.96 -23.83 37.39
N ALA A 9 16.96 -24.42 38.04
CA ALA A 9 15.66 -24.65 37.42
C ALA A 9 15.01 -23.32 37.01
N VAL A 10 14.94 -22.36 37.93
CA VAL A 10 14.35 -21.03 37.66
C VAL A 10 15.09 -20.31 36.54
N ALA A 11 16.42 -20.33 36.53
CA ALA A 11 17.23 -19.73 35.47
C ALA A 11 16.97 -20.34 34.09
N LEU A 12 16.86 -21.68 34.01
CA LEU A 12 16.59 -22.37 32.75
C LEU A 12 15.20 -22.08 32.21
N TYR A 13 14.16 -22.16 33.06
CA TYR A 13 12.79 -21.91 32.62
C TYR A 13 12.56 -20.45 32.23
N SER A 14 13.10 -19.50 33.00
CA SER A 14 13.01 -18.06 32.66
C SER A 14 13.77 -17.74 31.37
N GLY A 15 14.96 -18.31 31.18
CA GLY A 15 15.73 -18.17 29.94
C GLY A 15 14.97 -18.71 28.72
N LEU A 16 14.34 -19.87 28.85
CA LEU A 16 13.52 -20.47 27.80
C LEU A 16 12.32 -19.59 27.44
N LEU A 17 11.62 -19.04 28.44
CA LEU A 17 10.49 -18.14 28.23
C LEU A 17 10.90 -16.85 27.55
N LEU A 18 12.03 -16.25 27.96
CA LEU A 18 12.55 -15.04 27.33
C LEU A 18 12.95 -15.29 25.88
N LEU A 19 13.62 -16.41 25.59
CA LEU A 19 13.92 -16.84 24.22
C LEU A 19 12.66 -17.00 23.39
N GLY A 20 11.62 -17.65 23.94
CA GLY A 20 10.32 -17.79 23.28
C GLY A 20 9.67 -16.45 22.98
N ALA A 21 9.62 -15.55 23.97
CA ALA A 21 9.07 -14.20 23.80
C ALA A 21 9.84 -13.40 22.75
N LEU A 22 11.16 -13.47 22.75
CA LEU A 22 12.04 -12.79 21.80
C LEU A 22 11.86 -13.35 20.39
N ALA A 23 11.74 -14.66 20.24
CA ALA A 23 11.45 -15.30 18.96
C ALA A 23 10.09 -14.90 18.40
N VAL A 24 9.03 -14.88 19.23
CA VAL A 24 7.70 -14.41 18.85
C VAL A 24 7.76 -12.94 18.45
N TRP A 25 8.42 -12.10 19.24
CA TRP A 25 8.59 -10.68 18.93
C TRP A 25 9.27 -10.48 17.57
N ILE A 26 10.42 -11.12 17.34
CA ILE A 26 11.12 -11.06 16.04
C ILE A 26 10.22 -11.56 14.91
N TYR A 27 9.52 -12.67 15.08
CA TYR A 27 8.62 -13.21 14.05
C TYR A 27 7.50 -12.23 13.71
N THR A 28 6.87 -11.63 14.73
CA THR A 28 5.80 -10.63 14.54
C THR A 28 6.32 -9.35 13.90
N GLU A 29 7.51 -8.88 14.30
CA GLU A 29 8.13 -7.67 13.74
C GLU A 29 8.53 -7.91 12.27
N MET A 30 9.10 -9.07 11.95
CA MET A 30 9.42 -9.44 10.57
C MET A 30 8.17 -9.62 9.70
N GLY A 31 7.09 -10.17 10.26
CA GLY A 31 5.80 -10.34 9.57
C GLY A 31 5.11 -9.02 9.30
N THR A 32 5.05 -8.14 10.30
CA THR A 32 4.44 -6.80 10.17
C THR A 32 5.23 -5.95 9.19
N GLN A 33 6.56 -5.90 9.26
CA GLN A 33 7.36 -5.13 8.29
C GLN A 33 7.20 -5.61 6.85
N ARG A 34 7.03 -6.93 6.63
CA ARG A 34 6.75 -7.46 5.29
C ARG A 34 5.34 -7.10 4.82
N ALA A 35 4.33 -7.20 5.69
CA ALA A 35 2.98 -6.79 5.36
C ALA A 35 2.93 -5.28 5.05
N TYR A 36 3.55 -4.45 5.89
CA TYR A 36 3.71 -3.01 5.62
C TYR A 36 4.40 -2.76 4.28
N ARG A 37 5.53 -3.42 3.98
CA ARG A 37 6.21 -3.25 2.68
C ARG A 37 5.40 -3.74 1.48
N VAL A 38 4.48 -4.69 1.65
CA VAL A 38 3.64 -5.20 0.56
C VAL A 38 2.40 -4.31 0.37
N LEU A 39 1.77 -3.86 1.46
CA LEU A 39 0.63 -2.94 1.43
C LEU A 39 1.05 -1.52 0.99
N GLU A 40 2.23 -1.06 1.42
CA GLU A 40 2.87 0.19 0.97
C GLU A 40 3.10 0.22 -0.55
N LYS A 41 3.31 -0.94 -1.17
CA LYS A 41 3.53 -1.05 -2.61
C LYS A 41 2.26 -0.93 -3.45
N GLN A 42 1.06 -1.04 -2.88
CA GLN A 42 -0.14 -1.24 -3.70
C GLN A 42 -1.23 -0.18 -3.54
N SER A 43 -1.32 0.54 -2.42
CA SER A 43 -2.43 1.49 -2.27
C SER A 43 -2.29 2.48 -1.10
N LEU A 44 -1.10 2.65 -0.52
CA LEU A 44 -0.94 3.52 0.65
C LEU A 44 -0.67 4.98 0.22
N TRP A 45 -1.57 5.87 0.62
CA TRP A 45 -1.50 7.30 0.34
C TRP A 45 -1.29 8.09 1.63
N ARG A 46 -0.37 9.06 1.58
CA ARG A 46 -0.23 10.07 2.64
C ARG A 46 -0.80 11.39 2.17
N CYS A 47 -1.74 11.94 2.92
CA CYS A 47 -2.30 13.25 2.60
C CYS A 47 -1.25 14.37 2.76
N ALA A 48 -1.03 15.17 1.71
CA ALA A 48 -0.11 16.31 1.74
C ALA A 48 -0.60 17.46 2.64
N TYR A 49 -1.92 17.56 2.84
CA TYR A 49 -2.55 18.61 3.65
C TYR A 49 -2.61 18.27 5.15
N CYS A 50 -3.19 17.12 5.51
CA CYS A 50 -3.40 16.73 6.91
C CYS A 50 -2.49 15.60 7.42
N GLY A 51 -1.63 15.04 6.57
CA GLY A 51 -0.69 13.97 6.95
C GLY A 51 -1.33 12.60 7.23
N PHE A 52 -2.64 12.46 7.08
CA PHE A 52 -3.34 11.20 7.32
C PHE A 52 -2.93 10.14 6.30
N LEU A 53 -2.57 8.94 6.79
CA LEU A 53 -2.22 7.77 5.99
C LEU A 53 -3.47 6.91 5.80
N TYR A 54 -3.78 6.55 4.56
CA TYR A 54 -4.95 5.75 4.22
C TYR A 54 -4.67 4.83 3.03
N LEU A 55 -5.49 3.80 2.88
CA LEU A 55 -5.44 2.90 1.73
C LEU A 55 -6.53 3.27 0.73
N ASP A 56 -6.16 3.40 -0.54
CA ASP A 56 -7.09 3.62 -1.64
C ASP A 56 -6.69 2.77 -2.85
N GLU A 57 -7.33 1.60 -2.97
CA GLU A 57 -7.10 0.62 -4.03
C GLU A 57 -7.72 1.04 -5.38
N GLY A 58 -8.59 2.05 -5.39
CA GLY A 58 -9.27 2.57 -6.59
C GLY A 58 -8.64 3.85 -7.16
N ALA A 59 -7.69 4.45 -6.45
CA ALA A 59 -7.05 5.68 -6.85
C ALA A 59 -5.93 5.43 -7.89
N GLY A 60 -6.20 5.82 -9.13
CA GLY A 60 -5.18 5.88 -10.18
C GLY A 60 -4.18 7.03 -9.95
N ALA A 61 -4.35 8.14 -10.65
CA ALA A 61 -3.41 9.28 -10.59
C ALA A 61 -3.62 10.22 -9.39
N HIS A 62 -4.75 10.09 -8.69
CA HIS A 62 -5.13 10.92 -7.55
C HIS A 62 -6.03 10.15 -6.59
N SER A 63 -5.93 10.46 -5.30
CA SER A 63 -6.81 9.94 -4.24
C SER A 63 -7.37 11.09 -3.40
N GLU A 64 -8.59 10.93 -2.89
CA GLU A 64 -9.22 11.92 -2.01
C GLU A 64 -9.05 11.49 -0.56
N CYS A 65 -8.54 12.38 0.29
CA CYS A 65 -8.33 12.06 1.70
C CYS A 65 -9.68 11.95 2.43
N PRO A 66 -10.00 10.80 3.08
CA PRO A 66 -11.29 10.62 3.77
C PRO A 66 -11.47 11.51 4.99
N ARG A 67 -10.39 12.12 5.50
CA ARG A 67 -10.41 12.96 6.70
C ARG A 67 -10.63 14.44 6.40
N CYS A 68 -10.11 14.94 5.28
CA CYS A 68 -10.12 16.38 4.97
C CYS A 68 -10.60 16.72 3.56
N GLY A 69 -10.86 15.72 2.70
CA GLY A 69 -11.30 15.92 1.32
C GLY A 69 -10.24 16.49 0.38
N SER A 70 -8.98 16.65 0.83
CA SER A 70 -7.91 17.11 -0.05
C SER A 70 -7.60 16.06 -1.12
N ILE A 71 -7.42 16.50 -2.36
CA ILE A 71 -6.97 15.64 -3.45
C ILE A 71 -5.45 15.53 -3.39
N ASN A 72 -4.94 14.31 -3.27
CA ASN A 72 -3.53 14.00 -3.31
C ASN A 72 -3.16 13.47 -4.69
N LEU A 73 -2.08 14.01 -5.27
CA LEU A 73 -1.54 13.54 -6.55
C LEU A 73 -0.49 12.46 -6.28
N SER A 74 -0.45 11.41 -7.12
CA SER A 74 0.50 10.30 -6.94
C SER A 74 1.95 10.77 -6.90
N ALA A 75 2.28 11.84 -7.63
CA ALA A 75 3.62 12.43 -7.68
C ALA A 75 4.05 13.15 -6.38
N GLU A 76 3.10 13.55 -5.53
CA GLU A 76 3.39 14.26 -4.28
C GLU A 76 3.21 13.37 -3.05
N ALA A 77 2.44 12.28 -3.18
CA ALA A 77 2.01 11.42 -2.07
C ALA A 77 2.69 10.04 -2.04
N GLN A 78 3.37 9.62 -3.10
CA GLN A 78 4.15 8.39 -3.11
C GLN A 78 5.56 8.64 -2.56
N ASP A 79 5.98 7.79 -1.62
CA ASP A 79 7.35 7.83 -1.11
C ASP A 79 8.33 7.57 -2.27
N ARG A 80 9.46 8.28 -2.30
CA ARG A 80 10.52 8.12 -3.32
C ARG A 80 11.05 6.67 -3.37
N ALA A 81 10.92 5.94 -2.27
CA ALA A 81 11.24 4.52 -2.22
C ALA A 81 10.30 3.67 -3.11
N VAL A 82 9.01 4.02 -3.15
CA VAL A 82 7.99 3.33 -3.95
C VAL A 82 8.17 3.64 -5.44
N GLU A 83 8.49 4.88 -5.80
CA GLU A 83 8.81 5.25 -7.20
C GLU A 83 9.98 4.44 -7.75
N ARG A 84 11.06 4.28 -6.97
CA ARG A 84 12.25 3.51 -7.36
C ARG A 84 11.94 2.03 -7.58
N ASP A 85 11.14 1.44 -6.70
CA ASP A 85 10.76 0.03 -6.81
C ASP A 85 9.80 -0.20 -7.99
N LYS A 86 8.86 0.72 -8.25
CA LYS A 86 7.97 0.67 -9.41
C LYS A 86 8.75 0.75 -10.72
N ALA A 87 9.70 1.70 -10.84
CA ALA A 87 10.58 1.81 -11.99
C ALA A 87 11.41 0.53 -12.21
N ARG A 88 11.85 -0.12 -11.11
CA ARG A 88 12.56 -1.40 -11.18
C ARG A 88 11.66 -2.55 -11.63
N GLN A 89 10.38 -2.50 -11.27
CA GLN A 89 9.39 -3.50 -11.65
C GLN A 89 8.97 -3.35 -13.12
N GLU A 90 8.76 -2.13 -13.60
CA GLU A 90 8.57 -1.81 -15.03
C GLU A 90 9.79 -2.22 -15.86
N ALA A 91 11.02 -1.98 -15.37
CA ALA A 91 12.23 -2.46 -16.05
C ALA A 91 12.35 -3.99 -16.09
N ARG A 92 11.80 -4.69 -15.10
CA ARG A 92 11.82 -6.16 -15.04
C ARG A 92 10.73 -6.79 -15.92
N ASN A 93 9.62 -6.08 -16.13
CA ASN A 93 8.47 -6.56 -16.87
C ASN A 93 8.02 -5.45 -17.83
N PRO A 94 8.80 -5.19 -18.90
CA PRO A 94 8.47 -4.14 -19.85
C PRO A 94 7.10 -4.45 -20.45
N GLU A 95 6.19 -3.48 -20.36
CA GLU A 95 4.90 -3.57 -21.01
C GLU A 95 5.16 -3.73 -22.52
N PRO A 96 4.53 -4.72 -23.19
CA PRO A 96 4.78 -4.95 -24.60
C PRO A 96 4.49 -3.66 -25.38
N GLU A 97 5.42 -3.28 -26.27
CA GLU A 97 5.27 -2.06 -27.07
C GLU A 97 3.89 -2.08 -27.76
N PRO A 98 3.14 -0.97 -27.69
CA PRO A 98 1.86 -0.89 -28.36
C PRO A 98 2.09 -1.05 -29.86
N GLU A 99 1.54 -2.13 -30.43
CA GLU A 99 1.56 -2.41 -31.87
C GLU A 99 1.09 -1.15 -32.65
N PRO A 100 1.78 -0.77 -33.74
CA PRO A 100 1.48 0.44 -34.50
C PRO A 100 0.14 0.29 -35.23
N GLY A 101 -0.93 0.65 -34.55
CA GLY A 101 -2.31 0.47 -35.01
C GLY A 101 -3.34 0.43 -33.89
N ASP A 102 -2.92 0.29 -32.62
CA ASP A 102 -3.83 0.27 -31.49
C ASP A 102 -4.24 1.70 -31.08
N THR A 103 -4.99 2.36 -31.96
CA THR A 103 -5.80 3.52 -31.53
C THR A 103 -6.74 3.03 -30.43
N PRO A 104 -6.82 3.68 -29.26
CA PRO A 104 -7.63 3.20 -28.15
C PRO A 104 -9.06 2.99 -28.65
N ARG A 105 -9.46 1.73 -28.81
CA ARG A 105 -10.82 1.40 -29.24
C ARG A 105 -11.76 1.93 -28.17
N ARG A 106 -12.47 2.99 -28.52
CA ARG A 106 -13.47 3.64 -27.66
C ARG A 106 -14.44 2.57 -27.21
N ASN A 107 -14.36 2.17 -25.94
CA ASN A 107 -15.22 1.15 -25.36
C ASN A 107 -16.70 1.54 -25.62
N PRO A 108 -17.43 0.82 -26.48
CA PRO A 108 -18.79 1.21 -26.86
C PRO A 108 -19.78 1.07 -25.69
N SER A 109 -19.39 0.36 -24.61
CA SER A 109 -20.21 0.23 -23.41
C SER A 109 -20.29 1.50 -22.55
N ARG A 110 -19.52 2.55 -22.86
CA ARG A 110 -19.71 3.90 -22.30
C ARG A 110 -20.77 4.72 -23.05
N GLY A 111 -21.69 4.05 -23.74
CA GLY A 111 -22.97 4.63 -24.13
C GLY A 111 -23.66 5.17 -22.90
N LYS A 112 -23.82 6.49 -22.82
CA LYS A 112 -24.62 7.14 -21.77
C LYS A 112 -25.96 6.41 -21.68
N ARG A 113 -26.33 5.95 -20.48
CA ARG A 113 -27.65 5.37 -20.23
C ARG A 113 -28.72 6.30 -20.82
N PRO A 114 -29.69 5.78 -21.59
CA PRO A 114 -30.82 6.58 -22.08
C PRO A 114 -31.49 7.25 -20.87
N GLY A 115 -31.50 8.59 -20.84
CA GLY A 115 -32.04 9.37 -19.71
C GLY A 115 -31.03 10.16 -18.87
N ALA A 116 -29.71 10.02 -19.11
CA ALA A 116 -28.70 10.87 -18.47
C ALA A 116 -28.67 12.29 -19.10
N SER A 117 -29.72 13.09 -18.86
CA SER A 117 -29.92 14.43 -19.42
C SER A 117 -29.21 15.56 -18.66
N ARG A 118 -28.48 15.26 -17.58
CA ARG A 118 -27.82 16.31 -16.81
C ARG A 118 -26.48 16.70 -17.44
N ARG A 119 -26.50 17.77 -18.24
CA ARG A 119 -25.29 18.60 -18.47
C ARG A 119 -24.81 19.04 -17.09
N GLY A 120 -23.62 18.59 -16.70
CA GLY A 120 -22.96 19.06 -15.48
C GLY A 120 -22.85 20.60 -15.46
N PRO A 121 -22.73 21.19 -14.28
CA PRO A 121 -22.80 22.64 -14.10
C PRO A 121 -21.70 23.33 -14.92
N ARG A 122 -22.11 24.24 -15.81
CA ARG A 122 -21.18 25.13 -16.51
C ARG A 122 -20.56 26.07 -15.48
N ARG A 123 -19.25 25.92 -15.22
CA ARG A 123 -18.47 26.95 -14.52
C ARG A 123 -18.62 28.26 -15.31
N ARG A 124 -19.21 29.28 -14.70
CA ARG A 124 -19.14 30.65 -15.20
C ARG A 124 -17.82 31.24 -14.70
N HIS A 125 -17.08 31.85 -15.63
CA HIS A 125 -15.86 32.62 -15.37
C HIS A 125 -16.17 33.84 -14.51
#